data_AF-A0A9P6TYE6-F1
#
_entry.id   AF-A0A9P6TYE6-F1
#
_cell.length_a   1.000
_cell.length_b   1.000
_cell.length_c   1.000
_cell.angle_alpha   90.00
_cell.angle_beta   90.00
_cell.angle_gamma   90.00
#
_symmetry.space_group_name_H-M   'P 1'
#
loop_
_entity.id
_entity.type
_entity.pdbx_description
1 polymer ?
#
loop_
_entity_poly.entity_id
_entity_poly.type
_entity_poly.pdbx_seq_one_letter_code
_entity_poly.pdbx_strand_id
1 'polypeptide(L)'
;MIFPKPTSYYEKGFKRSPALERATAPFRVRNAITGAGIVAFCVTVYAYSIMAVRQDDFSDIQLPSHIVGQKTDEASSATPSPSSA
;
A
#
# COMPACT_ATOMS: atom_id res chain seq x y z
N MET A 1 -7.28 5.91 -62.64
CA MET A 1 -7.62 4.91 -61.59
C MET A 1 -7.24 5.52 -60.24
N ILE A 2 -8.20 6.15 -59.57
CA ILE A 2 -7.99 6.79 -58.26
C ILE A 2 -8.58 5.84 -57.22
N PHE A 3 -7.71 5.02 -56.63
CA PHE A 3 -8.10 4.23 -55.46
C PHE A 3 -7.92 5.09 -54.22
N PRO A 4 -8.96 5.22 -53.36
CA PRO A 4 -8.81 5.91 -52.09
C PRO A 4 -7.71 5.21 -51.28
N LYS A 5 -6.79 5.99 -50.69
CA LYS A 5 -5.79 5.44 -49.78
C LYS A 5 -6.54 4.74 -48.63
N PRO A 6 -6.13 3.53 -48.22
CA PRO A 6 -6.78 2.84 -47.11
C PRO A 6 -6.68 3.72 -45.87
N THR A 7 -7.84 4.13 -45.36
CA THR A 7 -7.94 4.88 -44.10
C THR A 7 -7.56 3.94 -42.98
N SER A 8 -6.27 3.88 -42.67
CA SER A 8 -5.79 3.17 -41.48
C SER A 8 -6.44 3.82 -40.25
N TYR A 9 -7.03 2.99 -39.39
CA TYR A 9 -7.59 3.41 -38.10
C TYR A 9 -6.54 3.99 -37.13
N TYR A 10 -5.27 3.79 -37.45
CA TYR A 10 -4.12 4.27 -36.70
C TYR A 10 -3.32 5.30 -37.52
N GLU A 11 -2.99 6.41 -36.87
CA GLU A 11 -2.09 7.43 -37.40
C GLU A 11 -0.62 6.99 -37.22
N LYS A 12 0.32 7.63 -37.91
CA LYS A 12 1.76 7.35 -37.72
C LYS A 12 2.12 7.50 -36.24
N GLY A 13 2.68 6.44 -35.65
CA GLY A 13 3.11 6.43 -34.24
C GLY A 13 2.09 5.86 -33.24
N PHE A 14 1.26 4.90 -33.66
CA PHE A 14 0.29 4.18 -32.79
C PHE A 14 -0.76 5.07 -32.11
N LYS A 15 -0.93 6.30 -32.57
CA LYS A 15 -1.96 7.20 -32.07
C LYS A 15 -3.30 6.79 -32.64
N ARG A 16 -4.32 6.74 -31.77
CA ARG A 16 -5.72 6.58 -32.19
C ARG A 16 -6.10 7.79 -33.03
N SER A 17 -6.82 7.56 -34.12
CA SER A 17 -7.29 8.66 -34.96
C SER A 17 -8.21 9.61 -34.15
N PRO A 18 -8.26 10.91 -34.47
CA PRO A 18 -9.09 11.89 -33.76
C PRO A 18 -10.59 11.53 -33.75
N ALA A 19 -11.06 10.82 -34.78
CA ALA A 19 -12.43 10.32 -34.86
C ALA A 19 -12.71 9.22 -33.82
N LEU A 20 -11.75 8.30 -33.63
CA LEU A 20 -11.87 7.19 -32.69
C LEU A 20 -11.76 7.66 -31.23
N GLU A 21 -10.97 8.70 -30.97
CA GLU A 21 -10.80 9.25 -29.62
C GLU A 21 -12.08 9.91 -29.08
N ARG A 22 -12.85 10.58 -29.95
CA ARG A 22 -14.16 11.15 -29.60
C ARG A 22 -15.22 10.07 -29.39
N ALA A 23 -15.26 9.06 -30.25
CA ALA A 23 -16.19 7.94 -30.13
C ALA A 23 -15.99 7.14 -28.82
N THR A 24 -14.75 7.08 -28.32
CA THR A 24 -14.41 6.36 -27.07
C THR A 24 -14.32 7.25 -25.84
N ALA A 25 -14.43 8.58 -26.00
CA ALA A 25 -14.43 9.55 -24.90
C ALA A 25 -15.44 9.22 -23.78
N PRO A 26 -16.72 8.85 -24.06
CA PRO A 26 -17.68 8.60 -22.99
C PRO A 26 -17.39 7.33 -22.18
N PHE A 27 -16.69 6.35 -22.77
CA PHE A 27 -16.39 5.07 -22.11
C PHE A 27 -15.10 5.10 -21.29
N ARG A 28 -14.18 6.04 -21.58
CA ARG A 28 -12.93 6.17 -20.82
C ARG A 28 -13.17 6.41 -19.34
N VAL A 29 -14.05 7.35 -19.01
CA VAL A 29 -14.33 7.71 -17.61
C VAL A 29 -15.05 6.56 -16.89
N ARG A 30 -16.08 5.99 -17.52
CA ARG A 30 -16.85 4.89 -16.93
C ARG A 30 -15.99 3.65 -16.69
N ASN A 31 -15.16 3.28 -17.66
CA ASN A 31 -14.26 2.13 -17.52
C ASN A 31 -13.14 2.40 -16.51
N ALA A 32 -12.63 3.63 -16.43
CA ALA A 32 -11.66 4.01 -15.42
C ALA A 32 -12.23 3.92 -13.99
N ILE A 33 -13.47 4.37 -13.78
CA ILE A 33 -14.15 4.25 -12.48
C ILE A 33 -14.33 2.79 -12.09
N THR A 34 -14.84 1.95 -13.01
CA THR A 34 -15.00 0.52 -12.75
C THR A 34 -13.66 -0.15 -12.44
N GLY A 35 -12.63 0.16 -13.22
CA GLY A 35 -11.27 -0.35 -12.98
C GLY A 35 -10.71 0.09 -11.64
N ALA A 36 -10.88 1.37 -11.28
CA ALA A 36 -10.47 1.90 -9.99
C ALA A 36 -11.21 1.24 -8.82
N GLY A 37 -12.51 0.95 -8.96
CA GLY A 37 -13.28 0.23 -7.96
C GLY A 37 -12.73 -1.17 -7.70
N ILE A 38 -12.39 -1.91 -8.75
CA ILE A 38 -11.79 -3.25 -8.64
C ILE A 38 -10.42 -3.18 -7.95
N VAL A 39 -9.56 -2.25 -8.38
CA VAL A 39 -8.22 -2.08 -7.77
C VAL A 39 -8.34 -1.68 -6.31
N ALA A 40 -9.20 -0.73 -5.98
CA ALA A 40 -9.43 -0.30 -4.60
C ALA A 40 -9.93 -1.46 -3.73
N PHE A 41 -10.86 -2.27 -4.23
CA PHE A 41 -11.34 -3.46 -3.54
C PHE A 41 -10.20 -4.44 -3.24
N CYS A 42 -9.38 -4.79 -4.23
CA CYS A 42 -8.25 -5.70 -4.04
C CYS A 42 -7.23 -5.16 -3.02
N VAL A 43 -6.87 -3.88 -3.12
CA VAL A 43 -5.95 -3.22 -2.18
C VAL A 43 -6.52 -3.22 -0.76
N THR A 44 -7.82 -2.98 -0.63
CA THR A 44 -8.51 -2.97 0.67
C THR A 44 -8.44 -4.35 1.33
N VAL A 45 -8.75 -5.42 0.58
CA VAL A 45 -8.66 -6.80 1.08
C VAL A 45 -7.23 -7.13 1.49
N TYR A 46 -6.24 -6.80 0.65
CA TYR A 46 -4.82 -7.03 0.95
C TYR A 46 -4.34 -6.29 2.20
N ALA A 47 -4.66 -5.00 2.31
CA ALA A 47 -4.30 -4.19 3.47
C ALA A 47 -4.98 -4.70 4.75
N TYR A 48 -6.26 -5.08 4.66
CA TYR A 48 -6.99 -5.68 5.77
C TYR A 48 -6.34 -7.00 6.21
N SER A 49 -5.92 -7.87 5.29
CA SER A 49 -5.23 -9.11 5.63
C SER A 49 -3.97 -8.86 6.46
N ILE A 50 -3.18 -7.83 6.12
CA ILE A 50 -1.98 -7.46 6.90
C ILE A 50 -2.37 -6.93 8.28
N MET A 51 -3.40 -6.08 8.38
CA MET A 51 -3.86 -5.53 9.66
C MET A 51 -4.47 -6.61 10.57
N ALA A 52 -5.19 -7.57 10.01
CA ALA A 52 -5.81 -8.67 10.74
C ALA A 52 -4.78 -9.63 11.33
N VAL A 53 -3.67 -9.87 10.63
CA VAL A 53 -2.57 -10.73 11.13
C VAL A 53 -1.75 -10.07 12.24
N ARG A 54 -1.78 -8.74 12.37
CA ARG A 54 -1.02 -7.99 13.40
C ARG A 54 -1.57 -8.14 14.83
N GLN A 55 -2.43 -9.11 15.08
CA GLN A 55 -3.14 -9.31 16.34
C GLN A 55 -2.64 -10.55 17.10
N ASP A 56 -1.33 -10.79 17.16
CA ASP A 56 -0.81 -11.63 18.25
C ASP A 56 -0.90 -10.83 19.55
N ASP A 57 -1.90 -11.15 20.38
CA ASP A 57 -2.10 -10.58 21.69
C ASP A 57 -1.15 -11.27 22.69
N PHE A 58 0.01 -10.66 22.91
CA PHE A 58 1.06 -11.20 23.78
C PHE A 58 0.82 -10.90 25.28
N SER A 59 -0.39 -10.49 25.66
CA SER A 59 -0.73 -10.17 27.05
C SER A 59 -0.71 -11.37 27.99
N ASP A 60 -0.87 -12.59 27.46
CA ASP A 60 -0.85 -13.84 28.23
C ASP A 60 0.56 -14.47 28.33
N ILE A 61 1.57 -13.89 27.69
CA ILE A 61 2.94 -14.41 27.76
C ILE A 61 3.66 -13.82 28.98
N GLN A 62 3.84 -14.65 30.00
CA GLN A 62 4.71 -14.34 31.13
C GLN A 62 6.16 -14.29 30.66
N LEU A 63 6.75 -13.08 30.61
CA LEU A 63 8.16 -12.93 30.26
C LEU A 63 9.04 -13.51 31.38
N PRO A 64 10.06 -14.31 31.03
CA PRO A 64 10.94 -14.88 32.03
C PRO A 64 11.84 -13.80 32.65
N SER A 65 11.96 -13.85 33.98
CA SER A 65 12.57 -12.83 34.84
C SER A 65 14.02 -12.45 34.52
N HIS A 66 14.75 -13.29 33.79
CA HIS A 66 16.13 -13.03 33.38
C HIS A 66 16.27 -11.92 32.31
N ILE A 67 15.18 -11.52 31.65
CA ILE A 67 15.16 -10.41 30.67
C ILE A 67 14.77 -9.07 31.32
N VAL A 68 13.98 -9.10 32.40
CA VAL A 68 13.45 -7.89 33.07
C VAL A 68 14.48 -7.21 33.99
N GLY A 69 15.49 -7.95 34.48
CA GLY A 69 16.51 -7.42 35.37
C GLY A 69 17.38 -6.31 34.77
N GLN A 70 17.70 -6.38 33.47
CA GLN A 70 18.67 -5.44 32.87
C GLN A 70 18.16 -4.00 32.71
N LYS A 71 16.85 -3.75 32.73
CA LYS A 71 16.31 -2.39 32.56
C LYS A 71 16.19 -1.62 33.89
N THR A 72 16.17 -2.32 35.01
CA THR A 72 15.97 -1.71 36.35
C THR A 72 17.29 -1.40 37.04
N ASP A 73 18.37 -2.09 36.69
CA ASP A 73 19.69 -1.92 37.33
C ASP A 73 20.41 -0.61 36.92
N GLU A 74 20.09 -0.05 35.74
CA GLU A 74 20.70 1.21 35.27
C GLU A 74 20.05 2.46 35.88
N ALA A 75 18.77 2.39 36.28
CA ALA A 75 18.06 3.52 36.90
C ALA A 75 18.32 3.67 38.41
N SER A 76 18.88 2.64 39.06
CA SER A 76 19.11 2.61 40.52
C SER A 76 20.57 2.86 40.94
N SER A 77 21.50 2.99 39.98
CA SER A 77 22.94 3.14 40.27
C SER A 77 23.44 4.60 40.33
N ALA A 78 22.58 5.60 40.15
CA ALA A 78 22.95 7.03 40.13
C ALA A 78 22.68 7.79 41.45
N THR A 79 22.94 7.19 42.62
CA THR A 79 23.12 7.97 43.86
C THR A 79 24.10 7.24 44.80
N PRO A 80 25.36 7.68 44.90
CA PRO A 80 26.27 7.14 45.89
C PRO A 80 25.93 7.76 47.26
N SER A 81 25.34 6.97 48.14
CA SER A 81 25.31 7.27 49.58
C SER A 81 26.70 7.02 50.17
N PRO A 82 27.40 8.02 50.76
CA PRO A 82 28.55 7.73 51.59
C PRO A 82 28.07 7.42 53.01
N SER A 83 28.19 6.15 53.39
CA SER A 83 28.27 5.73 54.80
C SER A 83 29.73 5.85 55.25
N SER A 84 30.04 6.71 56.21
CA SER A 84 31.17 6.57 57.15
C SER A 84 31.23 7.72 58.17
N ALA A 85 31.42 7.33 59.45
CA ALA A 85 31.73 8.10 60.68
C ALA A 85 30.58 8.19 61.70
#